data_AF-A0A2P4YAX2-F1
#
_entry.id   AF-A0A2P4YAX2-F1
#
_cell.length_a   1.000
_cell.length_b   1.000
_cell.length_c   1.000
_cell.angle_alpha   90.00
_cell.angle_beta   90.00
_cell.angle_gamma   90.00
#
_symmetry.space_group_name_H-M   'P 1'
#
loop_
_entity.id
_entity.type
_entity.pdbx_description
1 polymer ?
#
loop_
_entity_poly.entity_id
_entity_poly.type
_entity_poly.pdbx_seq_one_letter_code
_entity_poly.pdbx_strand_id
1 'polypeptide(L)'
;MDDLHTAAYERALAFRYFDRPSSYRRCGDRWNRLLYDELYLNETEFLEYFQMKREAFFRLVELVRYHSALASSGYCRCHGGAELHMLVLLKCIGSFGNDVTWSKQAQFLGLGKGTIGNYLHRAYGVVVALEDSTLVWPHASECIQFLGGYKHSFVNCIGLVNGTLLRLEFKP
;
A
#
# COMPACT_ATOMS: atom_id res chain seq x y z
N MET A 1 -5.79 -26.66 -43.36
CA MET A 1 -7.10 -26.44 -42.69
C MET A 1 -6.83 -25.63 -41.42
N ASP A 2 -6.18 -24.46 -41.53
CA ASP A 2 -5.72 -23.72 -40.33
C ASP A 2 -5.72 -22.19 -40.49
N ASP A 3 -5.42 -21.65 -41.67
CA ASP A 3 -5.28 -20.18 -41.82
C ASP A 3 -6.62 -19.44 -41.78
N LEU A 4 -7.68 -20.04 -42.35
CA LEU A 4 -9.03 -19.48 -42.37
C LEU A 4 -9.70 -19.50 -40.98
N HIS A 5 -9.41 -20.53 -40.18
CA HIS A 5 -9.87 -20.60 -38.80
C HIS A 5 -9.12 -19.62 -37.90
N THR A 6 -7.81 -19.45 -38.13
CA THR A 6 -6.99 -18.48 -37.39
C THR A 6 -7.43 -17.05 -37.69
N ALA A 7 -7.64 -16.70 -38.97
CA ALA A 7 -8.13 -15.38 -39.35
C ALA A 7 -9.56 -15.10 -38.87
N ALA A 8 -10.44 -16.10 -38.87
CA ALA A 8 -11.80 -15.96 -38.32
C ALA A 8 -11.78 -15.81 -36.79
N TYR A 9 -10.87 -16.52 -36.11
CA TYR A 9 -10.61 -16.37 -34.68
C TYR A 9 -10.13 -14.95 -34.34
N GLU A 10 -9.10 -14.46 -35.03
CA GLU A 10 -8.57 -13.10 -34.86
C GLU A 10 -9.59 -12.00 -35.15
N ARG A 11 -10.43 -12.20 -36.17
CA ARG A 11 -11.51 -11.28 -36.49
C ARG A 11 -12.58 -11.27 -35.40
N ALA A 12 -12.90 -12.44 -34.82
CA ALA A 12 -13.78 -12.51 -33.65
C ALA A 12 -13.19 -11.82 -32.41
N LEU A 13 -11.84 -11.81 -32.28
CA LEU A 13 -11.16 -11.03 -31.24
C LEU A 13 -11.45 -9.52 -31.38
N ALA A 14 -11.30 -8.97 -32.59
CA ALA A 14 -11.42 -7.53 -32.83
C ALA A 14 -12.81 -6.92 -32.52
N PHE A 15 -13.90 -7.69 -32.54
CA PHE A 15 -15.28 -7.17 -32.43
C PHE A 15 -15.94 -7.33 -31.05
N ARG A 16 -15.33 -8.04 -30.08
CA ARG A 16 -15.94 -8.30 -28.77
C ARG A 16 -14.91 -8.20 -27.62
N TYR A 17 -14.42 -7.01 -27.27
CA TYR A 17 -13.57 -6.84 -26.08
C TYR A 17 -12.49 -7.95 -25.89
N PHE A 18 -11.86 -8.48 -26.95
CA PHE A 18 -10.84 -9.53 -26.81
C PHE A 18 -9.44 -8.94 -26.69
N ASP A 19 -9.33 -7.90 -25.89
CA ASP A 19 -8.34 -7.97 -24.84
C ASP A 19 -9.10 -8.57 -23.64
N ARG A 20 -8.90 -9.83 -23.21
CA ARG A 20 -7.58 -10.44 -22.95
C ARG A 20 -7.65 -12.00 -22.76
N PRO A 21 -6.56 -12.74 -23.05
CA PRO A 21 -6.47 -14.22 -22.98
C PRO A 21 -6.45 -14.84 -21.55
N SER A 22 -6.63 -16.16 -21.43
CA SER A 22 -6.79 -16.96 -20.18
C SER A 22 -5.71 -16.84 -19.09
N SER A 23 -4.58 -16.19 -19.40
CA SER A 23 -3.59 -15.64 -18.46
C SER A 23 -4.07 -14.39 -17.71
N TYR A 24 -5.38 -14.11 -17.78
CA TYR A 24 -6.07 -12.99 -17.17
C TYR A 24 -6.06 -13.00 -15.64
N ARG A 25 -4.89 -12.65 -15.09
CA ARG A 25 -4.63 -12.26 -13.70
C ARG A 25 -5.46 -13.05 -12.69
N ARG A 26 -5.22 -14.36 -12.59
CA ARG A 26 -5.38 -15.00 -11.29
C ARG A 26 -4.65 -14.09 -10.30
N CYS A 27 -5.29 -13.71 -9.20
CA CYS A 27 -4.59 -13.10 -8.07
C CYS A 27 -3.48 -14.07 -7.71
N GLY A 28 -2.30 -13.84 -8.31
CA GLY A 28 -1.16 -14.68 -8.07
C GLY A 28 -0.72 -14.33 -6.67
N ASP A 29 -0.19 -15.30 -5.96
CA ASP A 29 0.51 -15.11 -4.69
C ASP A 29 1.83 -14.31 -4.89
N ARG A 30 1.91 -13.43 -5.91
CA ARG A 30 3.00 -12.49 -6.13
C ARG A 30 3.18 -11.60 -4.91
N TRP A 31 2.10 -11.08 -4.33
CA TRP A 31 2.15 -10.32 -3.08
C TRP A 31 2.72 -11.16 -1.92
N ASN A 32 2.43 -12.46 -1.88
CA ASN A 32 2.96 -13.37 -0.86
C ASN A 32 4.49 -13.55 -1.05
N ARG A 33 4.95 -13.73 -2.30
CA ARG A 33 6.40 -13.73 -2.59
C ARG A 33 7.08 -12.42 -2.20
N LEU A 34 6.47 -11.26 -2.46
CA LEU A 34 7.01 -9.97 -2.02
C LEU A 34 7.19 -9.90 -0.49
N LEU A 35 6.40 -10.64 0.28
CA LEU A 35 6.41 -10.66 1.75
C LEU A 35 7.35 -11.70 2.37
N TYR A 36 7.48 -12.88 1.78
CA TYR A 36 8.16 -14.01 2.42
C TYR A 36 9.40 -14.51 1.65
N ASP A 37 9.57 -14.11 0.39
CA ASP A 37 10.72 -14.52 -0.43
C ASP A 37 11.78 -13.43 -0.45
N GLU A 38 12.77 -13.55 0.44
CA GLU A 38 13.90 -12.62 0.57
C GLU A 38 14.83 -12.61 -0.66
N LEU A 39 14.82 -13.69 -1.46
CA LEU A 39 15.57 -13.75 -2.72
C LEU A 39 14.84 -13.00 -3.85
N TYR A 40 13.51 -12.93 -3.77
CA TYR A 40 12.69 -12.18 -4.73
C TYR A 40 12.65 -10.68 -4.43
N LEU A 41 12.62 -10.31 -3.15
CA LEU A 41 12.69 -8.92 -2.71
C LEU A 41 13.51 -8.83 -1.42
N ASN A 42 14.69 -8.23 -1.49
CA ASN A 42 15.56 -8.11 -0.31
C ASN A 42 15.07 -7.01 0.65
N GLU A 43 15.68 -6.88 1.83
CA GLU A 43 15.29 -5.89 2.84
C GLU A 43 15.40 -4.43 2.35
N THR A 44 16.45 -4.11 1.59
CA THR A 44 16.68 -2.77 1.04
C THR A 44 15.61 -2.41 0.01
N GLU A 45 15.33 -3.32 -0.93
CA GLU A 45 14.27 -3.14 -1.92
C GLU A 45 12.90 -3.06 -1.26
N PHE A 46 12.64 -3.88 -0.23
CA PHE A 46 11.41 -3.80 0.54
C PHE A 46 11.25 -2.41 1.18
N LEU A 47 12.31 -1.89 1.81
CA LEU A 47 12.32 -0.55 2.39
C LEU A 47 12.09 0.53 1.32
N GLU A 48 12.67 0.41 0.13
CA GLU A 48 12.46 1.36 -0.97
C GLU A 48 11.00 1.37 -1.47
N TYR A 49 10.40 0.20 -1.68
CA TYR A 49 9.05 0.11 -2.23
C TYR A 49 7.94 0.43 -1.24
N PHE A 50 8.12 0.05 0.03
CA PHE A 50 7.09 0.14 1.07
C PHE A 50 7.40 1.19 2.15
N GLN A 51 8.58 1.83 2.11
CA GLN A 51 9.03 2.86 3.06
C GLN A 51 9.01 2.38 4.52
N MET A 52 9.08 1.07 4.74
CA MET A 52 9.03 0.43 6.06
C MET A 52 9.88 -0.85 6.04
N LYS A 53 10.54 -1.17 7.16
CA LYS A 53 11.24 -2.44 7.32
C LYS A 53 10.25 -3.60 7.42
N ARG A 54 10.64 -4.79 6.93
CA ARG A 54 9.77 -5.98 6.89
C ARG A 54 9.33 -6.42 8.29
N GLU A 55 10.19 -6.32 9.29
CA GLU A 55 9.87 -6.68 10.69
C GLU A 55 8.89 -5.67 11.31
N ALA A 56 9.00 -4.39 10.94
CA ALA A 56 8.06 -3.36 11.37
C ALA A 56 6.69 -3.57 10.70
N PHE A 57 6.68 -4.00 9.43
CA PHE A 57 5.47 -4.37 8.73
C PHE A 57 4.69 -5.48 9.44
N PHE A 58 5.34 -6.59 9.82
CA PHE A 58 4.64 -7.67 10.52
C PHE A 58 4.11 -7.25 11.89
N ARG A 59 4.82 -6.37 12.61
CA ARG A 59 4.31 -5.77 13.85
C ARG A 59 3.06 -4.93 13.62
N LEU A 60 3.04 -4.12 12.57
CA LEU A 60 1.85 -3.37 12.17
C LEU A 60 0.68 -4.30 11.88
N VAL A 61 0.91 -5.36 11.09
CA VAL A 61 -0.11 -6.37 10.77
C VAL A 61 -0.68 -7.01 12.03
N GLU A 62 0.16 -7.38 13.00
CA GLU A 62 -0.30 -7.99 14.25
C GLU A 62 -1.21 -7.06 15.06
N LEU A 63 -0.98 -5.75 15.02
CA LEU A 63 -1.86 -4.76 15.66
C LEU A 63 -3.25 -4.70 15.02
N VAL A 64 -3.33 -4.86 13.70
CA VAL A 64 -4.56 -4.65 12.93
C VAL A 64 -5.32 -5.95 12.58
N ARG A 65 -4.69 -7.12 12.76
CA ARG A 65 -5.19 -8.41 12.22
C ARG A 65 -6.62 -8.78 12.61
N TYR A 66 -7.07 -8.35 13.78
CA TYR A 66 -8.39 -8.68 14.32
C TYR A 66 -9.46 -7.62 13.99
N HIS A 67 -9.10 -6.57 13.26
CA HIS A 67 -10.03 -5.49 12.94
C HIS A 67 -11.09 -5.98 11.93
N SER A 68 -12.37 -5.77 12.27
CA SER A 68 -13.52 -6.27 11.49
C SER A 68 -13.54 -5.77 10.04
N ALA A 69 -13.04 -4.56 9.78
CA ALA A 69 -12.94 -4.01 8.42
C ALA A 69 -12.01 -4.81 7.48
N LEU A 70 -11.07 -5.60 8.05
CA LEU A 70 -10.16 -6.47 7.31
C LEU A 70 -10.69 -7.91 7.21
N ALA A 71 -11.82 -8.22 7.86
CA ALA A 71 -12.44 -9.52 7.80
C ALA A 71 -13.07 -9.78 6.42
N SER A 72 -12.92 -11.01 5.93
CA SER A 72 -13.53 -11.48 4.69
C SER A 72 -15.01 -11.75 4.90
N SER A 73 -15.87 -11.11 4.11
CA SER A 73 -17.27 -11.55 3.96
C SER A 73 -17.34 -12.68 2.92
N GLY A 74 -17.08 -13.92 3.37
CA GLY A 74 -17.58 -15.20 2.84
C GLY A 74 -17.35 -15.65 1.39
N TYR A 75 -17.12 -14.78 0.40
CA TYR A 75 -17.31 -15.17 -1.02
C TYR A 75 -16.18 -14.81 -2.00
N CYS A 76 -15.15 -14.08 -1.61
CA CYS A 76 -14.01 -13.78 -2.50
C CYS A 76 -12.81 -14.68 -2.17
N ARG A 77 -12.08 -15.17 -3.17
CA ARG A 77 -10.92 -16.07 -2.98
C ARG A 77 -9.59 -15.33 -2.80
N CYS A 78 -9.59 -14.01 -3.03
CA CYS A 78 -8.39 -13.19 -3.03
C CYS A 78 -8.50 -12.25 -1.82
N HIS A 79 -8.19 -12.77 -0.63
CA HIS A 79 -8.23 -12.01 0.63
C HIS A 79 -6.96 -12.33 1.41
N GLY A 80 -5.82 -11.81 0.99
CA GLY A 80 -4.54 -11.96 1.70
C GLY A 80 -4.48 -11.34 3.10
N GLY A 81 -5.63 -11.32 3.81
CA GLY A 81 -5.79 -10.88 5.18
C GLY A 81 -5.35 -9.44 5.41
N ALA A 82 -5.09 -9.14 6.68
CA ALA A 82 -4.54 -7.87 7.09
C ALA A 82 -3.20 -7.55 6.40
N GLU A 83 -2.39 -8.57 6.10
CA GLU A 83 -1.11 -8.43 5.39
C GLU A 83 -1.28 -7.75 4.04
N LEU A 84 -2.16 -8.28 3.18
CA LEU A 84 -2.37 -7.73 1.85
C LEU A 84 -2.99 -6.33 1.91
N HIS A 85 -3.90 -6.10 2.85
CA HIS A 85 -4.47 -4.76 3.09
C HIS A 85 -3.38 -3.75 3.44
N MET A 86 -2.51 -4.06 4.41
CA MET A 86 -1.42 -3.19 4.82
C MET A 86 -0.36 -3.03 3.73
N LEU A 87 -0.07 -4.09 2.98
CA LEU A 87 0.89 -4.06 1.88
C LEU A 87 0.43 -3.15 0.74
N VAL A 88 -0.85 -3.20 0.38
CA VAL A 88 -1.46 -2.28 -0.59
C VAL A 88 -1.37 -0.84 -0.11
N LEU A 89 -1.70 -0.58 1.17
CA LEU A 89 -1.62 0.75 1.77
C LEU A 89 -0.21 1.32 1.68
N LEU A 90 0.78 0.59 2.20
CA LEU A 90 2.18 1.03 2.20
C LEU A 90 2.70 1.23 0.78
N LYS A 91 2.35 0.34 -0.14
CA LYS A 91 2.76 0.48 -1.53
C LYS A 91 2.18 1.74 -2.18
N CYS A 92 0.92 2.06 -1.90
CA CYS A 92 0.26 3.26 -2.40
C CYS A 92 0.88 4.53 -1.81
N ILE A 93 1.19 4.57 -0.52
CA ILE A 93 1.79 5.74 0.14
C ILE A 93 3.27 5.91 -0.23
N GLY A 94 4.00 4.81 -0.38
CA GLY A 94 5.42 4.81 -0.75
C GLY A 94 5.68 5.02 -2.25
N SER A 95 4.65 5.09 -3.08
CA SER A 95 4.80 5.35 -4.51
C SER A 95 4.65 6.84 -4.83
N PHE A 96 5.53 7.36 -5.69
CA PHE A 96 5.52 8.77 -6.08
C PHE A 96 5.43 8.96 -7.60
N GLY A 97 4.94 10.12 -8.03
CA GLY A 97 4.86 10.51 -9.43
C GLY A 97 4.04 9.55 -10.29
N ASN A 98 4.62 9.13 -11.42
CA ASN A 98 3.92 8.31 -12.42
C ASN A 98 3.63 6.87 -11.96
N ASP A 99 4.14 6.44 -10.80
CA ASP A 99 3.92 5.09 -10.29
C ASP A 99 2.64 4.93 -9.48
N VAL A 100 1.94 6.02 -9.17
CA VAL A 100 0.72 6.02 -8.33
C VAL A 100 -0.52 5.42 -9.02
N THR A 101 -0.47 5.15 -10.33
CA THR A 101 -1.65 4.62 -11.04
C THR A 101 -2.10 3.25 -10.51
N TRP A 102 -3.41 3.05 -10.32
CA TRP A 102 -3.95 1.78 -9.83
C TRP A 102 -3.56 0.58 -10.71
N SER A 103 -3.36 0.80 -12.01
CA SER A 103 -2.92 -0.24 -12.93
C SER A 103 -1.52 -0.75 -12.59
N LYS A 104 -0.57 0.16 -12.28
CA LYS A 104 0.80 -0.18 -11.88
C LYS A 104 0.84 -0.85 -10.52
N GLN A 105 0.07 -0.35 -9.55
CA GLN A 105 -0.02 -0.96 -8.22
C GLN A 105 -0.59 -2.37 -8.27
N ALA A 106 -1.66 -2.56 -9.05
CA ALA A 106 -2.23 -3.87 -9.29
C ALA A 106 -1.26 -4.81 -10.00
N GLN A 107 -0.48 -4.33 -10.97
CA GLN A 107 0.52 -5.15 -11.64
C GLN A 107 1.66 -5.55 -10.69
N PHE A 108 2.18 -4.61 -9.89
CA PHE A 108 3.25 -4.87 -8.93
C PHE A 108 2.83 -5.94 -7.91
N LEU A 109 1.64 -5.78 -7.31
CA LEU A 109 1.13 -6.69 -6.28
C LEU A 109 0.50 -7.98 -6.85
N GLY A 110 0.30 -8.07 -8.17
CA GLY A 110 -0.39 -9.22 -8.78
C GLY A 110 -1.90 -9.24 -8.53
N LEU A 111 -2.50 -8.07 -8.31
CA LEU A 111 -3.93 -7.88 -8.04
C LEU A 111 -4.71 -7.38 -9.26
N GLY A 112 -6.04 -7.34 -9.12
CA GLY A 112 -6.92 -6.67 -10.07
C GLY A 112 -6.91 -5.15 -9.87
N LYS A 113 -6.89 -4.37 -10.96
CA LYS A 113 -6.95 -2.89 -10.87
C LYS A 113 -8.14 -2.42 -10.03
N GLY A 114 -9.31 -3.04 -10.22
CA GLY A 114 -10.54 -2.69 -9.51
C GLY A 114 -10.56 -3.05 -8.03
N THR A 115 -9.60 -3.83 -7.53
CA THR A 115 -9.56 -4.23 -6.11
C THR A 115 -8.70 -3.30 -5.26
N ILE A 116 -7.73 -2.60 -5.86
CA ILE A 116 -6.77 -1.74 -5.14
C ILE A 116 -7.47 -0.71 -4.26
N GLY A 117 -8.47 0.00 -4.78
CA GLY A 117 -9.21 1.01 -4.01
C GLY A 117 -9.91 0.42 -2.78
N ASN A 118 -10.51 -0.77 -2.89
CA ASN A 118 -11.17 -1.43 -1.77
C ASN A 118 -10.17 -1.88 -0.69
N TYR A 119 -9.02 -2.39 -1.10
CA TYR A 119 -7.94 -2.76 -0.18
C TYR A 119 -7.42 -1.54 0.57
N LEU A 120 -7.13 -0.47 -0.18
CA LEU A 120 -6.62 0.79 0.34
C LEU A 120 -7.60 1.44 1.32
N HIS A 121 -8.87 1.55 0.94
CA HIS A 121 -9.89 2.20 1.78
C HIS A 121 -10.07 1.48 3.11
N ARG A 122 -10.15 0.14 3.09
CA ARG A 122 -10.24 -0.66 4.33
C ARG A 122 -9.00 -0.54 5.19
N ALA A 123 -7.81 -0.65 4.59
CA ALA A 123 -6.55 -0.53 5.32
C ALA A 123 -6.38 0.85 5.95
N TYR A 124 -6.68 1.91 5.20
CA TYR A 124 -6.66 3.29 5.68
C TYR A 124 -7.59 3.48 6.88
N GLY A 125 -8.84 3.00 6.80
CA GLY A 125 -9.79 3.11 7.91
C GLY A 125 -9.30 2.43 9.18
N VAL A 126 -8.60 1.30 9.08
CA VAL A 126 -8.04 0.63 10.25
C VAL A 126 -6.84 1.38 10.83
N VAL A 127 -5.95 1.91 10.00
CA VAL A 127 -4.80 2.69 10.48
C VAL A 127 -5.27 3.98 11.15
N VAL A 128 -6.28 4.66 10.61
CA VAL A 128 -6.89 5.83 11.25
C VAL A 128 -7.55 5.45 12.57
N ALA A 129 -8.19 4.29 12.68
CA ALA A 129 -8.76 3.83 13.95
C ALA A 129 -7.70 3.59 15.06
N LEU A 130 -6.42 3.45 14.70
CA LEU A 130 -5.33 3.37 15.69
C LEU A 130 -4.94 4.75 16.24
N GLU A 131 -5.30 5.85 15.59
CA GLU A 131 -4.91 7.23 15.96
C GLU A 131 -5.20 7.52 17.43
N ASP A 132 -6.43 7.26 17.89
CA ASP A 132 -6.85 7.54 19.27
C ASP A 132 -6.00 6.81 20.33
N SER A 133 -5.43 5.66 19.98
CA SER A 133 -4.63 4.83 20.89
C SER A 133 -3.11 5.01 20.76
N THR A 134 -2.65 5.62 19.67
CA THR A 134 -1.23 5.67 19.31
C THR A 134 -0.68 7.09 19.18
N LEU A 135 -1.52 8.05 18.79
CA LEU A 135 -1.15 9.44 18.61
C LEU A 135 -1.57 10.25 19.82
N VAL A 136 -0.62 10.51 20.72
CA VAL A 136 -0.77 11.53 21.76
C VAL A 136 -0.10 12.79 21.24
N TRP A 137 -0.89 13.85 21.07
CA TRP A 137 -0.32 15.14 20.71
C TRP A 137 0.47 15.69 21.90
N PRO A 138 1.72 16.15 21.70
CA PRO A 138 2.52 16.69 22.79
C PRO A 138 1.84 17.93 23.38
N HIS A 139 1.88 18.05 24.71
CA HIS A 139 1.34 19.22 25.40
C HIS A 139 2.21 20.47 25.16
N ALA A 140 1.65 21.67 25.36
CA ALA A 140 2.37 22.93 25.15
C ALA A 140 3.73 23.00 25.88
N SER A 141 3.83 22.42 27.08
CA SER A 141 5.07 22.31 27.84
C SER A 141 6.10 21.34 27.22
N GLU A 142 5.63 20.23 26.65
CA GLU A 142 6.48 19.25 25.96
C GLU A 142 6.96 19.82 24.61
N CYS A 143 6.09 20.51 23.89
CA CYS A 143 6.43 21.25 22.67
C CYS A 143 7.56 22.27 22.90
N ILE A 144 7.55 22.99 24.03
CA ILE A 144 8.61 23.94 24.37
C ILE A 144 9.96 23.22 24.57
N GLN A 145 9.96 22.01 25.14
CA GLN A 145 11.18 21.21 25.30
C GLN A 145 11.74 20.76 23.95
N PHE A 146 10.90 20.27 23.03
CA PHE A 146 11.33 19.87 21.68
C PHE A 146 11.84 21.04 20.84
N LEU A 147 11.17 22.20 20.92
CA LEU A 147 11.56 23.41 20.18
C LEU A 147 12.85 24.04 20.73
N GLY A 148 13.19 23.80 22.00
CA GLY A 148 14.41 24.28 22.63
C GLY A 148 15.70 23.87 21.90
N GLY A 149 15.71 22.72 21.23
CA GLY A 149 16.87 22.20 20.49
C GLY A 149 17.08 22.79 19.09
N TYR A 150 16.03 23.32 18.45
CA TYR A 150 16.07 23.81 17.05
C TYR A 150 16.04 25.35 16.93
N LYS A 151 16.22 26.06 18.05
CA LYS A 151 16.05 27.52 18.19
C LYS A 151 16.89 28.39 17.24
N HIS A 152 17.92 27.86 16.58
CA HIS A 152 18.92 28.71 15.92
C HIS A 152 18.79 28.79 14.40
N SER A 153 18.00 27.91 13.76
CA SER A 153 17.85 27.91 12.29
C SER A 153 16.42 27.72 11.79
N PHE A 154 15.52 27.09 12.56
CA PHE A 154 14.14 26.82 12.13
C PHE A 154 13.14 26.96 13.28
N VAL A 155 12.52 28.14 13.39
CA VAL A 155 11.49 28.44 14.40
C VAL A 155 10.28 27.54 14.18
N ASN A 156 9.76 26.93 15.25
CA ASN A 156 8.60 26.02 15.25
C ASN A 156 8.78 24.75 14.40
N CYS A 157 10.01 24.28 14.19
CA CYS A 157 10.29 23.02 13.50
C CYS A 157 10.41 21.88 14.51
N ILE A 158 9.63 20.82 14.33
CA ILE A 158 9.76 19.58 15.12
C ILE A 158 10.75 18.61 14.45
N GLY A 159 10.91 18.73 13.12
CA GLY A 159 11.82 17.87 12.37
C GLY A 159 11.85 18.19 10.88
N LEU A 160 12.79 17.54 10.20
CA LEU A 160 12.95 17.59 8.74
C LEU A 160 12.71 16.18 8.18
N VAL A 161 11.80 16.05 7.23
CA VAL A 161 11.57 14.79 6.51
C VAL A 161 11.74 15.06 5.02
N ASN A 162 12.70 14.38 4.39
CA ASN A 162 12.96 14.47 2.94
C ASN A 162 13.08 15.91 2.40
N GLY A 163 13.76 16.79 3.15
CA GLY A 163 13.92 18.21 2.78
C GLY A 163 12.70 19.10 3.05
N THR A 164 11.61 18.54 3.58
CA THR A 164 10.42 19.30 4.01
C THR A 164 10.48 19.55 5.51
N LEU A 165 10.23 20.80 5.91
CA LEU A 165 10.14 21.19 7.32
C LEU A 165 8.77 20.78 7.87
N LEU A 166 8.76 19.92 8.89
CA LEU A 166 7.56 19.63 9.66
C LEU A 166 7.39 20.70 10.74
N ARG A 167 6.50 21.65 10.45
CA ARG A 167 6.17 22.71 11.40
C ARG A 167 5.22 22.18 12.47
N LEU A 168 5.43 22.68 13.69
CA LEU A 168 4.53 22.47 14.81
C LEU A 168 3.27 23.28 14.54
N GLU A 169 2.23 22.61 14.05
CA GLU A 169 0.89 23.18 13.95
C GLU A 169 0.09 22.81 15.21
N PHE A 170 -0.64 23.78 15.75
CA PHE A 170 -1.63 23.50 16.78
C PHE A 170 -2.84 22.86 16.11
N LYS A 171 -3.49 21.91 16.79
CA LYS A 171 -4.74 21.32 16.32
C LYS A 171 -5.73 22.46 15.97
N PRO A 172 -6.39 22.43 14.78
CA PRO A 172 -7.41 23.43 14.43
C PRO A 172 -8.61 23.39 15.37
#